data_AF-A0A9D1SRX6-F1
#
_entry.id   AF-A0A9D1SRX6-F1
#
_cell.length_a   1.000
_cell.length_b   1.000
_cell.length_c   1.000
_cell.angle_alpha   90.00
_cell.angle_beta   90.00
_cell.angle_gamma   90.00
#
_symmetry.space_group_name_H-M   'P 1'
#
loop_
_entity.id
_entity.type
_entity.pdbx_description
1 polymer ?
#
loop_
_entity_poly.entity_id
_entity_poly.type
_entity_poly.pdbx_seq_one_letter_code
_entity_poly.pdbx_strand_id
1 'polypeptide(L)'
;MRKYFLLIFFILSICFNCGYTIKGGVSYTVETARQISFADVSKNIDIKQYKNYLHDEYFCKNMEAKTHHKNKFKNRSVTFFSDGTYGVVYKSNRNRGYYYDGKGDLEFIEISKTKFYPKKYVRYNKEGSIDTIVLATTPREAYIFNKDKKLIAHWIGNNCYNEAGELIKIRK
;
A
#
# COMPACT_ATOMS: atom_id res chain seq x y z
N MET A 1 22.01 -56.27 24.19
CA MET A 1 22.98 -55.15 24.37
C MET A 1 23.68 -54.88 23.03
N ARG A 2 24.12 -53.63 22.77
CA ARG A 2 24.99 -53.20 21.63
C ARG A 2 24.49 -53.59 20.22
N LYS A 3 23.86 -52.72 19.42
CA LYS A 3 24.31 -51.45 18.82
C LYS A 3 25.63 -51.51 18.02
N TYR A 4 25.51 -50.95 16.81
CA TYR A 4 26.50 -50.32 15.91
C TYR A 4 26.79 -51.10 14.60
N PHE A 5 26.35 -50.61 13.42
CA PHE A 5 26.89 -49.51 12.57
C PHE A 5 28.12 -50.00 11.77
N LEU A 6 28.05 -50.21 10.43
CA LEU A 6 28.47 -49.31 9.33
C LEU A 6 28.73 -50.20 8.07
N LEU A 7 28.78 -49.81 6.78
CA LEU A 7 28.42 -48.61 5.98
C LEU A 7 28.72 -48.92 4.46
N ILE A 8 28.26 -48.07 3.52
CA ILE A 8 28.69 -47.88 2.08
C ILE A 8 28.55 -49.08 1.11
N PHE A 9 28.40 -48.95 -0.23
CA PHE A 9 28.45 -47.87 -1.24
C PHE A 9 27.13 -47.88 -2.10
N PHE A 10 26.82 -47.01 -3.11
CA PHE A 10 27.01 -45.56 -3.37
C PHE A 10 26.32 -45.19 -4.74
N ILE A 11 26.39 -43.90 -5.14
CA ILE A 11 26.11 -43.25 -6.47
C ILE A 11 24.66 -43.12 -7.02
N LEU A 12 24.46 -41.96 -7.69
CA LEU A 12 23.48 -41.60 -8.73
C LEU A 12 22.04 -41.25 -8.34
N SER A 13 21.87 -40.03 -7.82
CA SER A 13 21.07 -39.00 -8.52
C SER A 13 21.36 -37.59 -7.99
N ILE A 14 22.52 -37.03 -8.38
CA ILE A 14 22.72 -35.58 -8.34
C ILE A 14 21.99 -35.00 -9.56
N CYS A 15 20.66 -34.92 -9.48
CA CYS A 15 19.91 -34.10 -10.42
C CYS A 15 20.23 -32.64 -10.12
N PHE A 16 20.78 -31.95 -11.12
CA PHE A 16 21.02 -30.51 -11.11
C PHE A 16 19.72 -29.74 -10.87
N ASN A 17 19.40 -29.47 -9.60
CA ASN A 17 18.63 -28.28 -9.28
C ASN A 17 19.59 -27.10 -9.45
N CYS A 18 19.51 -26.44 -10.62
CA CYS A 18 20.11 -25.13 -10.82
C CYS A 18 19.75 -24.25 -9.62
N GLY A 19 20.78 -23.90 -8.83
CA GLY A 19 20.65 -23.07 -7.65
C GLY A 19 20.32 -21.64 -8.05
N TYR A 20 19.09 -21.39 -8.50
CA TYR A 20 18.54 -20.04 -8.53
C TYR A 20 18.66 -19.49 -7.14
N THR A 21 19.47 -18.44 -6.97
CA THR A 21 19.60 -17.74 -5.70
C THR A 21 18.23 -17.20 -5.33
N ILE A 22 17.54 -17.86 -4.39
CA ILE A 22 16.29 -17.36 -3.86
C ILE A 22 16.61 -16.01 -3.22
N LYS A 23 16.23 -14.92 -3.89
CA LYS A 23 16.24 -13.58 -3.31
C LYS A 23 15.17 -13.61 -2.21
N GLY A 24 15.59 -13.98 -1.00
CA GLY A 24 14.73 -14.20 0.16
C GLY A 24 14.00 -12.94 0.57
N GLY A 25 12.88 -12.66 -0.10
CA GLY A 25 11.89 -11.74 0.40
C GLY A 25 11.27 -12.34 1.64
N VAL A 26 11.14 -11.56 2.70
CA VAL A 26 10.30 -11.92 3.84
C VAL A 26 8.88 -12.10 3.32
N SER A 27 8.35 -13.32 3.37
CA SER A 27 6.94 -13.57 3.11
C SER A 27 6.14 -13.12 4.33
N TYR A 28 5.08 -12.35 4.10
CA TYR A 28 4.19 -11.88 5.16
C TYR A 28 2.93 -12.73 5.12
N THR A 29 2.51 -13.26 6.27
CA THR A 29 1.14 -13.77 6.40
C THR A 29 0.18 -12.58 6.52
N VAL A 30 -1.11 -12.78 6.20
CA VAL A 30 -2.14 -11.75 6.43
C VAL A 30 -2.12 -11.25 7.87
N GLU A 31 -1.91 -12.15 8.85
CA GLU A 31 -1.90 -11.80 10.26
C GLU A 31 -0.65 -11.01 10.68
N THR A 32 0.54 -11.40 10.22
CA THR A 32 1.77 -10.60 10.41
C THR A 32 1.64 -9.22 9.75
N ALA A 33 1.07 -9.14 8.56
CA ALA A 33 0.78 -7.87 7.89
C ALA A 33 -0.23 -7.02 8.68
N ARG A 34 -1.26 -7.63 9.27
CA ARG A 34 -2.24 -6.97 10.15
C ARG A 34 -1.56 -6.37 11.38
N GLN A 35 -0.74 -7.15 12.08
CA GLN A 35 -0.03 -6.70 13.28
C GLN A 35 0.89 -5.50 12.98
N ILE A 36 1.70 -5.57 11.93
CA ILE A 36 2.60 -4.47 11.50
C ILE A 36 1.80 -3.23 11.06
N SER A 37 0.65 -3.42 10.42
CA SER A 37 -0.24 -2.34 9.96
C SER A 37 -0.79 -1.51 11.12
N PHE A 38 -1.28 -2.16 12.18
CA PHE A 38 -1.93 -1.48 13.30
C PHE A 38 -0.98 -1.07 14.44
N ALA A 39 0.26 -1.55 14.47
CA ALA A 39 1.28 -1.07 15.42
C ALA A 39 1.52 0.45 15.29
N ASP A 40 1.56 1.17 16.40
CA ASP A 40 1.87 2.61 16.49
C ASP A 40 1.02 3.53 15.58
N VAL A 41 -0.24 3.14 15.32
CA VAL A 41 -1.19 3.95 14.57
C VAL A 41 -2.18 4.64 15.50
N SER A 42 -2.19 5.97 15.50
CA SER A 42 -3.24 6.77 16.14
C SER A 42 -4.59 6.52 15.45
N LYS A 43 -5.64 6.30 16.24
CA LYS A 43 -7.01 6.12 15.72
C LYS A 43 -7.57 7.38 15.05
N ASN A 44 -7.10 8.56 15.45
CA ASN A 44 -7.57 9.85 14.95
C ASN A 44 -6.42 10.83 14.70
N ILE A 45 -6.68 11.85 13.88
CA ILE A 45 -5.87 13.07 13.70
C ILE A 45 -6.74 14.31 13.94
N ASP A 46 -6.13 15.41 14.37
CA ASP A 46 -6.81 16.70 14.44
C ASP A 46 -6.96 17.29 13.02
N ILE A 47 -8.17 17.18 12.47
CA ILE A 47 -8.48 17.67 11.13
C ILE A 47 -8.32 19.20 11.00
N LYS A 48 -8.36 19.97 12.10
CA LYS A 48 -8.21 21.44 12.04
C LYS A 48 -6.84 21.86 11.50
N GLN A 49 -5.81 21.03 11.68
CA GLN A 49 -4.46 21.21 11.11
C GLN A 49 -4.44 21.13 9.58
N TYR A 50 -5.49 20.58 8.99
CA TYR A 50 -5.62 20.31 7.56
C TYR A 50 -6.72 21.16 6.89
N LYS A 51 -7.24 22.19 7.57
CA LYS A 51 -8.33 23.05 7.07
C LYS A 51 -8.10 23.61 5.66
N ASN A 52 -6.85 23.91 5.30
CA ASN A 52 -6.45 24.43 3.97
C ASN A 52 -6.42 23.35 2.86
N TYR A 53 -6.69 22.09 3.20
CA TYR A 53 -6.74 20.94 2.31
C TYR A 53 -8.11 20.25 2.31
N LEU A 54 -9.12 20.83 2.97
CA LEU A 54 -10.50 20.31 2.94
C LEU A 54 -11.16 20.50 1.57
N HIS A 55 -10.70 21.52 0.83
CA HIS A 55 -11.02 21.76 -0.57
C HIS A 55 -9.72 22.11 -1.30
N ASP A 56 -9.52 21.59 -2.52
CA ASP A 56 -8.27 21.77 -3.27
C ASP A 56 -8.14 23.18 -3.88
N GLU A 57 -7.25 24.01 -3.32
CA GLU A 57 -6.91 25.35 -3.84
C GLU A 57 -6.46 25.35 -5.33
N TYR A 58 -6.09 24.19 -5.89
CA TYR A 58 -5.71 24.03 -7.29
C TYR A 58 -6.72 23.24 -8.13
N PHE A 59 -7.94 22.95 -7.65
CA PHE A 59 -8.93 22.10 -8.33
C PHE A 59 -9.01 22.38 -9.85
N CYS A 60 -9.33 23.62 -10.25
CA CYS A 60 -9.45 24.01 -11.66
C CYS A 60 -8.16 23.74 -12.46
N LYS A 61 -6.99 24.07 -11.89
CA LYS A 61 -5.68 23.85 -12.53
C LYS A 61 -5.27 22.37 -12.58
N ASN A 62 -5.83 21.55 -11.69
CA ASN A 62 -5.65 20.09 -11.72
C ASN A 62 -6.57 19.47 -12.78
N MET A 63 -7.84 19.88 -12.87
CA MET A 63 -8.76 19.42 -13.90
C MET A 63 -8.33 19.84 -15.31
N GLU A 64 -7.84 21.08 -15.49
CA GLU A 64 -7.21 21.53 -16.74
C GLU A 64 -5.99 20.65 -17.10
N ALA A 65 -5.10 20.38 -16.14
CA ALA A 65 -3.93 19.54 -16.40
C ALA A 65 -4.28 18.06 -16.72
N LYS A 66 -5.45 17.58 -16.28
CA LYS A 66 -5.97 16.24 -16.61
C LYS A 66 -6.21 16.09 -18.12
N THR A 67 -6.78 17.10 -18.77
CA THR A 67 -7.03 17.09 -20.23
C THR A 67 -5.74 17.14 -21.04
N HIS A 68 -4.69 17.77 -20.48
CA HIS A 68 -3.34 17.83 -21.05
C HIS A 68 -2.41 16.70 -20.59
N HIS A 69 -2.93 15.63 -19.98
CA HIS A 69 -2.18 14.47 -19.45
C HIS A 69 -1.00 14.82 -18.51
N LYS A 70 -1.07 15.97 -17.82
CA LYS A 70 0.03 16.53 -17.02
C LYS A 70 -0.17 16.24 -15.54
N ASN A 71 0.72 15.43 -14.98
CA ASN A 71 0.67 14.96 -13.58
C ASN A 71 1.74 15.55 -12.64
N LYS A 72 2.63 16.41 -13.15
CA LYS A 72 3.75 17.02 -12.40
C LYS A 72 3.77 18.53 -12.56
N PHE A 73 3.86 19.23 -11.44
CA PHE A 73 3.94 20.71 -11.35
C PHE A 73 5.20 21.13 -10.58
N LYS A 74 5.44 22.45 -10.45
CA LYS A 74 6.55 22.98 -9.64
C LYS A 74 6.41 22.59 -8.16
N ASN A 75 5.24 22.78 -7.56
CA ASN A 75 4.97 22.58 -6.13
C ASN A 75 4.32 21.24 -5.74
N ARG A 76 3.68 20.52 -6.68
CA ARG A 76 2.92 19.29 -6.41
C ARG A 76 3.04 18.25 -7.54
N SER A 77 2.61 17.03 -7.26
CA SER A 77 2.26 16.00 -8.24
C SER A 77 0.81 15.56 -8.01
N VAL A 78 0.13 15.15 -9.07
CA VAL A 78 -1.29 14.78 -9.08
C VAL A 78 -1.43 13.40 -9.73
N THR A 79 -2.33 12.56 -9.21
CA THR A 79 -2.67 11.26 -9.78
C THR A 79 -4.18 11.21 -9.97
N PHE A 80 -4.65 11.04 -11.20
CA PHE A 80 -6.08 10.92 -11.51
C PHE A 80 -6.48 9.45 -11.56
N PHE A 81 -7.64 9.12 -11.01
CA PHE A 81 -8.20 7.79 -11.00
C PHE A 81 -9.39 7.66 -11.98
N SER A 82 -9.72 6.42 -12.35
CA SER A 82 -10.75 6.12 -13.35
C SER A 82 -12.18 6.38 -12.87
N ASP A 83 -12.39 6.44 -11.56
CA ASP A 83 -13.65 6.77 -10.89
C ASP A 83 -13.91 8.30 -10.82
N GLY A 84 -12.97 9.11 -11.31
CA GLY A 84 -13.05 10.57 -11.31
C GLY A 84 -12.30 11.24 -10.16
N THR A 85 -12.00 10.51 -9.09
CA THR A 85 -11.23 11.01 -7.93
C THR A 85 -9.78 11.32 -8.31
N TYR A 86 -9.07 12.06 -7.46
CA TYR A 86 -7.64 12.33 -7.67
C TYR A 86 -6.88 12.58 -6.37
N GLY A 87 -5.61 12.17 -6.36
CA GLY A 87 -4.67 12.39 -5.26
C GLY A 87 -3.66 13.49 -5.56
N VAL A 88 -3.37 14.36 -4.59
CA VAL A 88 -2.36 15.42 -4.65
C VAL A 88 -1.29 15.20 -3.59
N VAL A 89 -0.02 15.23 -4.00
CA VAL A 89 1.15 15.18 -3.10
C VAL A 89 1.96 16.46 -3.30
N TYR A 90 2.14 17.23 -2.22
CA TYR A 90 2.91 18.47 -2.23
C TYR A 90 4.41 18.17 -2.03
N LYS A 91 5.27 18.81 -2.83
CA LYS A 91 6.72 18.56 -2.79
C LYS A 91 7.38 19.04 -1.49
N SER A 92 6.79 20.03 -0.83
CA SER A 92 7.19 20.54 0.48
C SER A 92 6.95 19.52 1.60
N ASN A 93 5.95 18.63 1.46
CA ASN A 93 5.71 17.56 2.42
C ASN A 93 5.24 16.27 1.73
N ARG A 94 6.21 15.46 1.29
CA ARG A 94 5.98 14.24 0.51
C ARG A 94 5.50 13.03 1.32
N ASN A 95 5.35 13.15 2.64
CA ASN A 95 4.80 12.07 3.47
C ASN A 95 3.26 12.12 3.60
N ARG A 96 2.62 13.12 2.98
CA ARG A 96 1.16 13.29 2.93
C ARG A 96 0.64 13.29 1.49
N GLY A 97 -0.45 12.55 1.27
CA GLY A 97 -1.30 12.66 0.10
C GLY A 97 -2.69 13.12 0.50
N TYR A 98 -3.29 14.00 -0.29
CA TYR A 98 -4.66 14.48 -0.12
C TYR A 98 -5.50 13.98 -1.30
N TYR A 99 -6.55 13.23 -1.02
CA TYR A 99 -7.39 12.59 -2.02
C TYR A 99 -8.76 13.27 -2.05
N TYR A 100 -9.16 13.69 -3.24
CA TYR A 100 -10.33 14.54 -3.47
C TYR A 100 -11.29 13.88 -4.46
N ASP A 101 -12.57 14.21 -4.30
CA ASP A 101 -13.64 13.81 -5.21
C ASP A 101 -13.59 14.57 -6.55
N GLY A 102 -14.57 14.35 -7.43
CA GLY A 102 -14.68 15.03 -8.72
C GLY A 102 -14.98 16.55 -8.64
N LYS A 103 -15.18 17.11 -7.44
CA LYS A 103 -15.47 18.54 -7.18
C LYS A 103 -14.32 19.25 -6.45
N GLY A 104 -13.31 18.50 -6.02
CA GLY A 104 -12.17 19.03 -5.26
C GLY A 104 -12.39 19.01 -3.75
N ASP A 105 -13.43 18.34 -3.25
CA ASP A 105 -13.69 18.17 -1.82
C ASP A 105 -12.92 16.96 -1.27
N LEU A 106 -12.33 17.12 -0.08
CA LEU A 106 -11.45 16.11 0.52
C LEU A 106 -12.22 14.87 0.98
N GLU A 107 -11.83 13.71 0.45
CA GLU A 107 -12.30 12.41 0.93
C GLU A 107 -11.35 11.86 2.01
N PHE A 108 -10.04 11.82 1.72
CA PHE A 108 -9.05 11.16 2.59
C PHE A 108 -7.68 11.86 2.65
N ILE A 109 -7.06 11.83 3.83
CA ILE A 109 -5.66 12.19 4.06
C ILE A 109 -4.83 10.93 4.27
N GLU A 110 -3.91 10.64 3.37
CA GLU A 110 -2.97 9.52 3.48
C GLU A 110 -1.65 10.00 4.09
N ILE A 111 -1.19 9.33 5.15
CA ILE A 111 0.07 9.63 5.85
C ILE A 111 1.01 8.41 5.78
N SER A 112 2.15 8.58 5.13
CA SER A 112 3.24 7.59 5.08
C SER A 112 3.95 7.56 6.45
N LYS A 113 3.91 6.41 7.13
CA LYS A 113 4.53 6.18 8.44
C LYS A 113 5.95 5.64 8.34
N THR A 114 6.32 4.97 7.24
CA THR A 114 7.68 4.51 6.96
C THR A 114 8.17 5.04 5.60
N LYS A 115 9.50 5.05 5.40
CA LYS A 115 10.17 5.60 4.18
C LYS A 115 10.47 4.51 3.15
N PHE A 116 10.83 3.32 3.60
CA PHE A 116 11.25 2.17 2.80
C PHE A 116 10.28 1.01 2.96
N TYR A 117 10.43 -0.02 2.13
CA TYR A 117 9.63 -1.25 2.25
C TYR A 117 10.01 -2.04 3.53
N PRO A 118 9.04 -2.58 4.28
CA PRO A 118 7.59 -2.46 4.08
C PRO A 118 7.07 -1.05 4.38
N LYS A 119 6.32 -0.47 3.42
CA LYS A 119 5.77 0.88 3.51
C LYS A 119 4.39 0.85 4.16
N LYS A 120 4.27 1.49 5.32
CA LYS A 120 3.01 1.67 6.04
C LYS A 120 2.41 3.04 5.70
N TYR A 121 1.16 3.04 5.25
CA TYR A 121 0.35 4.24 5.02
C TYR A 121 -0.93 4.13 5.84
N VAL A 122 -1.39 5.25 6.40
CA VAL A 122 -2.67 5.33 7.12
C VAL A 122 -3.51 6.41 6.47
N ARG A 123 -4.73 6.06 6.07
CA ARG A 123 -5.73 7.01 5.55
C ARG A 123 -6.69 7.39 6.64
N TYR A 124 -6.95 8.68 6.75
CA TYR A 124 -7.98 9.23 7.63
C TYR A 124 -9.05 9.90 6.76
N ASN A 125 -10.31 9.75 7.13
CA ASN A 125 -11.42 10.45 6.50
C ASN A 125 -11.42 11.95 6.86
N LYS A 126 -12.35 12.72 6.27
CA LYS A 126 -12.54 14.15 6.57
C LYS A 126 -12.96 14.46 8.02
N GLU A 127 -13.45 13.47 8.78
CA GLU A 127 -13.69 13.58 10.23
C GLU A 127 -12.41 13.35 11.06
N GLY A 128 -11.31 12.93 10.43
CA GLY A 128 -10.03 12.67 11.07
C GLY A 128 -9.89 11.27 11.68
N SER A 129 -10.84 10.36 11.47
CA SER A 129 -10.77 8.96 11.90
C SER A 129 -10.12 8.05 10.85
N ILE A 130 -9.48 6.95 11.27
CA ILE A 130 -8.96 5.94 10.31
C ILE A 130 -10.09 5.45 9.40
N ASP A 131 -9.83 5.51 8.10
CA ASP A 131 -10.57 4.83 7.04
C ASP A 131 -9.92 3.47 6.75
N THR A 132 -8.68 3.51 6.25
CA THR A 132 -7.92 2.34 5.80
C THR A 132 -6.45 2.41 6.18
N ILE A 133 -5.80 1.26 6.30
CA ILE A 133 -4.36 1.12 6.49
C ILE A 133 -3.79 0.24 5.37
N VAL A 134 -2.71 0.70 4.76
CA VAL A 134 -2.00 -0.02 3.71
C VAL A 134 -0.60 -0.41 4.19
N LEU A 135 -0.27 -1.68 4.10
CA LEU A 135 1.10 -2.19 4.21
C LEU A 135 1.55 -2.72 2.86
N ALA A 136 2.28 -1.89 2.11
CA ALA A 136 2.95 -2.34 0.90
C ALA A 136 4.25 -3.04 1.30
N THR A 137 4.35 -4.36 1.11
CA THR A 137 5.53 -5.17 1.45
C THR A 137 6.59 -5.05 0.36
N THR A 138 6.17 -4.89 -0.91
CA THR A 138 7.04 -4.66 -2.07
C THR A 138 6.38 -3.68 -3.05
N PRO A 139 7.06 -3.18 -4.11
CA PRO A 139 6.41 -2.42 -5.17
C PRO A 139 5.28 -3.15 -5.92
N ARG A 140 5.15 -4.47 -5.74
CA ARG A 140 4.14 -5.31 -6.38
C ARG A 140 3.21 -6.01 -5.37
N GLU A 141 3.35 -5.76 -4.07
CA GLU A 141 2.52 -6.43 -3.07
C GLU A 141 2.08 -5.46 -1.98
N ALA A 142 0.78 -5.45 -1.67
CA ALA A 142 0.22 -4.63 -0.60
C ALA A 142 -1.02 -5.25 0.05
N TYR A 143 -1.07 -5.17 1.38
CA TYR A 143 -2.21 -5.53 2.22
C TYR A 143 -2.97 -4.26 2.57
N ILE A 144 -4.29 -4.27 2.41
CA ILE A 144 -5.17 -3.14 2.72
C ILE A 144 -6.22 -3.61 3.72
N PHE A 145 -6.23 -2.95 4.88
CA PHE A 145 -7.16 -3.23 5.97
C PHE A 145 -8.11 -2.05 6.18
N ASN A 146 -9.35 -2.33 6.56
CA ASN A 146 -10.28 -1.29 7.02
C ASN A 146 -10.02 -0.93 8.51
N LYS A 147 -10.72 0.09 9.03
CA LYS A 147 -10.67 0.49 10.45
C LYS A 147 -10.94 -0.64 11.44
N ASP A 148 -11.74 -1.63 11.07
CA ASP A 148 -12.12 -2.80 11.89
C ASP A 148 -11.08 -3.94 11.82
N LYS A 149 -9.90 -3.65 11.24
CA LYS A 149 -8.77 -4.56 10.99
C LYS A 149 -9.03 -5.68 9.97
N LYS A 150 -10.18 -5.71 9.30
CA LYS A 150 -10.51 -6.71 8.27
C LYS A 150 -9.66 -6.49 7.02
N LEU A 151 -9.15 -7.56 6.40
CA LEU A 151 -8.47 -7.45 5.11
C LEU A 151 -9.52 -7.22 4.00
N ILE A 152 -9.43 -6.08 3.32
CA ILE A 152 -10.36 -5.71 2.24
C ILE A 152 -9.73 -5.84 0.84
N ALA A 153 -8.40 -5.86 0.75
CA ALA A 153 -7.67 -6.15 -0.48
C ALA A 153 -6.23 -6.60 -0.19
N HIS A 154 -5.80 -7.71 -0.79
CA HIS A 154 -4.40 -8.11 -0.91
C HIS A 154 -4.01 -8.06 -2.38
N TRP A 155 -3.19 -7.08 -2.74
CA TRP A 155 -2.66 -6.95 -4.10
C TRP A 155 -1.38 -7.77 -4.25
N ILE A 156 -1.31 -8.58 -5.31
CA ILE A 156 -0.10 -9.27 -5.77
C ILE A 156 0.03 -9.05 -7.28
N GLY A 157 1.02 -8.24 -7.68
CA GLY A 157 1.18 -7.75 -9.05
C GLY A 157 -0.05 -6.97 -9.52
N ASN A 158 -0.75 -7.53 -10.51
CA ASN A 158 -1.98 -6.97 -11.05
C ASN A 158 -3.24 -7.57 -10.42
N ASN A 159 -3.14 -8.62 -9.62
CA ASN A 159 -4.29 -9.32 -9.03
C ASN A 159 -4.59 -8.80 -7.63
N CYS A 160 -5.88 -8.78 -7.26
CA CYS A 160 -6.36 -8.40 -5.94
C CYS A 160 -7.22 -9.51 -5.36
N TYR A 161 -6.89 -9.95 -4.15
CA TYR A 161 -7.59 -11.02 -3.44
C TYR A 161 -8.30 -10.47 -2.19
N ASN A 162 -9.39 -11.13 -1.78
CA ASN A 162 -10.04 -10.86 -0.50
C ASN A 162 -9.44 -11.72 0.64
N GLU A 163 -10.02 -11.65 1.83
CA GLU A 163 -9.57 -12.40 3.02
C GLU A 163 -9.75 -13.93 2.92
N ALA A 164 -10.60 -14.42 2.00
CA ALA A 164 -10.73 -15.84 1.67
C ALA A 164 -9.74 -16.30 0.58
N GLY A 165 -8.93 -15.39 0.01
CA GLY A 165 -8.02 -15.68 -1.09
C GLY A 165 -8.66 -15.66 -2.48
N GLU A 166 -9.92 -15.21 -2.60
CA GLU A 166 -10.65 -15.15 -3.86
C GLU A 166 -10.26 -13.91 -4.67
N LEU A 167 -10.11 -14.04 -5.99
CA LEU A 167 -9.77 -12.94 -6.88
C LEU A 167 -10.96 -11.98 -7.05
N ILE A 168 -10.83 -10.74 -6.58
CA ILE A 168 -11.88 -9.71 -6.61
C ILE A 168 -11.63 -8.57 -7.60
N LYS A 169 -10.39 -8.35 -8.04
CA LYS A 169 -10.05 -7.28 -9.02
C LYS A 169 -8.75 -7.57 -9.77
N ILE A 170 -8.65 -7.06 -10.99
CA ILE A 170 -7.41 -7.05 -11.79
C ILE A 170 -7.10 -5.60 -12.21
N ARG A 171 -5.83 -5.18 -12.15
CA ARG A 171 -5.32 -3.96 -12.77
C ARG A 171 -5.10 -4.20 -14.26
N LYS A 172 -5.73 -3.38 -15.10
CA LYS A 172 -5.42 -3.26 -16.53
C LYS A 172 -4.20 -2.36 -16.72
#